data_AF-A0A935QGI5-F1
#
_entry.id   AF-A0A935QGI5-F1
#
_cell.length_a   1.000
_cell.length_b   1.000
_cell.length_c   1.000
_cell.angle_alpha   90.00
_cell.angle_beta   90.00
_cell.angle_gamma   90.00
#
_symmetry.space_group_name_H-M   'P 1'
#
loop_
_entity.id
_entity.type
_entity.pdbx_description
1 polymer ?
#
loop_
_entity_poly.entity_id
_entity_poly.type
_entity_poly.pdbx_seq_one_letter_code
_entity_poly.pdbx_strand_id
1 'polypeptide(L)'
;GQYDAILLARAGVLRLELDLGDLCVLPLEVDDFVPAPAQGMLALQCRDEPRVRDLVHRLHCEADGRAVAVERALLERLDGGCQLPFGVNVRPLGDGFRLSAFWSPRDGVGAPLHLRLDGPDPEALGDEALRRIRAREGQPA
;
A
#
# COMPACT_ATOMS: atom_id res chain seq x y z
N GLY A 1 23.08 -15.11 14.39
CA GLY A 1 23.31 -13.92 13.56
C GLY A 1 23.23 -12.67 14.42
N GLN A 2 23.26 -11.47 13.83
CA GLN A 2 23.10 -10.20 14.56
C GLN A 2 21.63 -9.86 14.93
N TYR A 3 20.67 -10.61 14.39
CA TYR A 3 19.24 -10.41 14.57
C TYR A 3 18.55 -11.75 14.78
N ASP A 4 17.44 -11.75 15.52
CA ASP A 4 16.59 -12.93 15.76
C ASP A 4 15.61 -13.19 14.60
N ALA A 5 15.17 -12.13 13.92
CA ALA A 5 14.27 -12.19 12.77
C ALA A 5 14.47 -10.98 11.85
N ILE A 6 14.01 -11.10 10.60
CA ILE A 6 13.94 -10.02 9.62
C ILE A 6 12.55 -10.00 8.98
N LEU A 7 12.13 -8.83 8.51
CA LEU A 7 10.89 -8.67 7.74
C LEU A 7 11.25 -8.34 6.29
N LEU A 8 10.65 -9.08 5.35
CA LEU A 8 10.88 -8.90 3.92
C LEU A 8 9.55 -8.80 3.18
N ALA A 9 9.52 -7.99 2.12
CA ALA A 9 8.39 -7.99 1.21
C ALA A 9 8.32 -9.33 0.46
N ARG A 10 7.19 -10.04 0.59
CA ARG A 10 6.95 -11.34 -0.04
C ARG A 10 7.16 -11.32 -1.56
N ALA A 11 6.84 -10.20 -2.21
CA ALA A 11 7.05 -10.05 -3.65
C ALA A 11 8.53 -10.18 -4.07
N GLY A 12 9.46 -9.66 -3.25
CA GLY A 12 10.89 -9.77 -3.52
C GLY A 12 11.40 -11.19 -3.33
N VAL A 13 10.96 -11.85 -2.25
CA VAL A 13 11.26 -13.28 -1.99
C VAL A 13 10.85 -14.16 -3.17
N LEU A 14 9.61 -13.99 -3.65
CA LEU A 14 9.08 -14.82 -4.74
C LEU A 14 9.79 -14.55 -6.07
N ARG A 15 10.05 -13.29 -6.41
CA ARG A 15 10.70 -12.91 -7.69
C ARG A 15 12.15 -13.37 -7.78
N LEU A 16 12.83 -13.44 -6.65
CA LEU A 16 14.22 -13.88 -6.56
C LEU A 16 14.36 -15.38 -6.28
N GLU A 17 13.24 -16.09 -6.10
CA GLU A 17 13.23 -17.53 -5.79
C GLU A 17 14.14 -17.88 -4.61
N LEU A 18 14.14 -17.04 -3.57
CA LEU A 18 15.02 -17.24 -2.42
C LEU A 18 14.67 -18.56 -1.70
N ASP A 19 15.69 -19.37 -1.45
CA ASP A 19 15.56 -20.56 -0.62
C ASP A 19 15.43 -20.15 0.85
N LEU A 20 14.28 -20.46 1.44
CA LEU A 20 13.94 -20.19 2.83
C LEU A 20 13.80 -21.48 3.64
N GLY A 21 14.23 -22.64 3.12
CA GLY A 21 14.02 -23.96 3.74
C GLY A 21 14.55 -24.09 5.18
N ASP A 22 15.63 -23.37 5.49
CA ASP A 22 16.24 -23.35 6.83
C ASP A 22 15.63 -22.30 7.77
N LEU A 23 14.61 -21.56 7.32
CA LEU A 23 13.99 -20.46 8.07
C LEU A 23 12.53 -20.78 8.43
N CYS A 24 12.09 -20.31 9.60
CA CYS A 24 10.68 -20.25 9.92
C CYS A 24 10.05 -19.04 9.23
N VAL A 25 9.11 -19.26 8.31
CA VAL A 25 8.45 -18.20 7.55
C VAL A 25 7.05 -17.96 8.11
N LEU A 26 6.82 -16.73 8.58
CA LEU A 26 5.52 -16.27 9.07
C LEU A 26 4.93 -15.25 8.08
N PRO A 27 3.92 -15.63 7.27
CA PRO A 27 3.22 -14.67 6.43
C PRO A 27 2.40 -13.73 7.31
N LEU A 28 2.47 -12.43 7.00
CA LEU A 28 1.64 -11.42 7.63
C LEU A 28 0.47 -11.09 6.71
N GLU A 29 -0.75 -11.32 7.20
CA GLU A 29 -1.96 -10.99 6.45
C GLU A 29 -2.14 -9.47 6.38
N VAL A 30 -2.64 -8.99 5.24
CA VAL A 30 -2.78 -7.54 4.96
C VAL A 30 -3.63 -6.83 6.00
N ASP A 31 -4.62 -7.53 6.55
CA ASP A 31 -5.53 -6.99 7.55
C ASP A 31 -4.86 -6.79 8.92
N ASP A 32 -3.80 -7.54 9.22
CA ASP A 32 -3.03 -7.47 10.47
C ASP A 32 -1.78 -6.58 10.32
N PHE A 33 -1.14 -6.62 9.15
CA PHE A 33 0.04 -5.84 8.81
C PHE A 33 -0.14 -5.18 7.44
N VAL A 34 -0.68 -3.97 7.44
CA VAL A 34 -0.96 -3.24 6.21
C VAL A 34 0.37 -2.90 5.52
N PRO A 35 0.58 -3.30 4.25
CA PRO A 35 1.84 -3.11 3.56
C PRO A 35 2.10 -1.64 3.23
N ALA A 36 3.36 -1.35 2.86
CA ALA A 36 3.71 -0.06 2.28
C ALA A 36 2.90 0.20 0.99
N PRO A 37 2.60 1.48 0.66
CA PRO A 37 1.92 1.84 -0.58
C PRO A 37 2.59 1.21 -1.80
N ALA A 38 1.80 0.59 -2.67
CA ALA A 38 2.20 -0.10 -3.89
C ALA A 38 3.19 -1.27 -3.69
N GLN A 39 3.29 -1.84 -2.48
CA GLN A 39 4.22 -2.96 -2.24
C GLN A 39 3.91 -4.15 -3.16
N GLY A 40 4.93 -4.58 -3.90
CA GLY A 40 4.81 -5.69 -4.84
C GLY A 40 4.32 -5.28 -6.23
N MET A 41 3.98 -4.01 -6.46
CA MET A 41 3.62 -3.52 -7.79
C MET A 41 4.86 -3.12 -8.60
N LEU A 42 4.77 -3.17 -9.92
CA LEU A 42 5.83 -2.71 -10.84
C LEU A 42 5.32 -1.51 -11.63
N ALA A 43 6.06 -0.41 -11.56
CA ALA A 43 5.82 0.77 -12.38
C ALA A 43 6.77 0.77 -13.57
N LEU A 44 6.22 0.87 -14.79
CA LEU A 44 7.01 1.04 -15.99
C LEU A 44 6.94 2.49 -16.44
N GLN A 45 8.05 3.21 -16.28
CA GLN A 45 8.18 4.58 -16.76
C GLN A 45 8.71 4.56 -18.18
N CYS A 46 8.05 5.31 -19.06
CA CYS A 46 8.45 5.45 -20.45
C CYS A 46 8.29 6.90 -20.90
N ARG A 47 8.88 7.23 -22.04
CA ARG A 47 8.68 8.54 -22.65
C ARG A 47 7.26 8.63 -23.22
N ASP A 48 6.70 9.83 -23.17
CA ASP A 48 5.36 10.10 -23.68
C ASP A 48 5.30 10.13 -25.22
N GLU A 49 5.44 8.95 -25.84
CA GLU A 49 5.34 8.75 -27.29
C GLU A 49 4.19 7.76 -27.58
N PRO A 50 3.30 8.04 -28.57
CA PRO A 50 2.11 7.22 -28.81
C PRO A 50 2.40 5.73 -28.98
N ARG A 51 3.43 5.40 -29.78
CA ARG A 51 3.84 4.02 -30.01
C ARG A 51 4.28 3.32 -28.73
N VAL A 52 4.99 4.02 -27.84
CA VAL A 52 5.46 3.45 -26.57
C VAL A 52 4.30 3.26 -25.62
N ARG A 53 3.40 4.25 -25.52
CA ARG A 53 2.19 4.18 -24.70
C ARG A 53 1.33 2.97 -25.06
N ASP A 54 1.09 2.74 -26.34
CA ASP A 54 0.29 1.60 -26.82
C ASP A 54 0.92 0.25 -26.45
N LEU A 55 2.25 0.13 -26.54
CA LEU A 55 2.95 -1.09 -26.16
C LEU A 55 2.81 -1.38 -24.67
N VAL A 56 2.98 -0.35 -23.83
CA VAL A 56 2.95 -0.44 -22.37
C VAL A 56 1.53 -0.67 -21.85
N HIS A 57 0.53 -0.06 -22.46
CA HIS A 57 -0.88 -0.21 -22.05
C HIS A 57 -1.34 -1.67 -22.11
N ARG A 58 -0.75 -2.51 -22.98
CA ARG A 58 -1.07 -3.95 -23.05
C ARG A 58 -0.60 -4.75 -21.83
N LEU A 59 0.34 -4.20 -21.05
CA LEU A 59 0.82 -4.80 -19.81
C LEU A 59 0.07 -4.27 -18.59
N HIS A 60 -0.77 -3.24 -18.77
CA HIS A 60 -1.46 -2.58 -17.67
C HIS A 60 -2.68 -3.40 -17.23
N CYS A 61 -2.76 -3.69 -15.94
CA CYS A 61 -3.99 -4.17 -15.32
C CYS A 61 -4.76 -2.96 -14.77
N GLU A 62 -5.92 -2.67 -15.35
CA GLU A 62 -6.69 -1.46 -15.03
C GLU A 62 -7.16 -1.43 -13.56
N ALA A 63 -7.66 -2.56 -13.05
CA ALA A 63 -8.15 -2.65 -11.68
C ALA A 63 -7.04 -2.42 -10.63
N ASP A 64 -5.88 -3.06 -10.81
CA ASP A 64 -4.71 -2.84 -9.96
C ASP A 64 -4.13 -1.43 -10.14
N GLY A 65 -4.16 -0.90 -11.37
CA GLY A 65 -3.73 0.46 -11.68
C GLY A 65 -4.51 1.51 -10.89
N ARG A 66 -5.83 1.39 -10.86
CA ARG A 66 -6.70 2.26 -10.05
C ARG A 66 -6.42 2.14 -8.56
N ALA A 67 -6.28 0.91 -8.06
CA ALA A 67 -5.94 0.67 -6.66
C ALA A 67 -4.61 1.34 -6.26
N VAL A 68 -3.56 1.14 -7.05
CA VAL A 68 -2.24 1.75 -6.83
C VAL A 68 -2.27 3.27 -6.93
N ALA A 69 -3.05 3.82 -7.86
CA ALA A 69 -3.21 5.27 -7.98
C ALA A 69 -3.76 5.88 -6.69
N VAL A 70 -4.75 5.23 -6.05
CA VAL A 70 -5.31 5.66 -4.77
C VAL A 70 -4.29 5.55 -3.64
N GLU A 71 -3.58 4.43 -3.54
CA GLU A 71 -2.53 4.24 -2.52
C GLU A 71 -1.45 5.33 -2.60
N ARG A 72 -0.99 5.64 -3.82
CA ARG A 72 0.02 6.68 -4.06
C ARG A 72 -0.51 8.07 -3.77
N ALA A 73 -1.73 8.39 -4.21
CA ALA A 73 -2.36 9.67 -3.94
C ALA A 73 -2.52 9.91 -2.43
N LEU A 74 -2.84 8.87 -1.65
CA LEU A 74 -2.88 8.96 -0.20
C LEU A 74 -1.52 9.26 0.42
N LEU A 75 -0.47 8.54 0.00
CA LEU A 75 0.89 8.79 0.47
C LEU A 75 1.32 10.25 0.18
N GLU A 76 1.06 10.73 -1.04
CA GLU A 76 1.37 12.10 -1.46
C GLU A 76 0.58 13.14 -0.64
N ARG A 77 -0.72 12.91 -0.38
CA ARG A 77 -1.59 13.85 0.36
C ARG A 77 -1.36 13.88 1.87
N LEU A 78 -0.69 12.87 2.42
CA LEU A 78 -0.29 12.82 3.84
C LEU A 78 1.09 13.46 4.07
N ASP A 79 1.65 14.16 3.08
CA ASP A 79 3.01 14.71 3.08
C ASP A 79 4.03 13.64 3.56
N GLY A 80 3.77 12.40 3.15
CA GLY A 80 4.48 11.21 3.58
C GLY A 80 5.67 10.92 2.68
N GLY A 81 6.88 11.10 3.20
CA GLY A 81 8.04 10.35 2.70
C GLY A 81 8.08 8.94 3.29
N CYS A 82 9.08 8.13 2.91
CA CYS A 82 9.27 6.74 3.39
C CYS A 82 9.36 6.56 4.92
N GLN A 83 9.43 7.66 5.69
CA GLN A 83 9.52 7.66 7.15
C GLN A 83 8.17 7.87 7.85
N LEU A 84 7.08 8.10 7.10
CA LEU A 84 5.74 8.12 7.69
C LEU A 84 5.35 6.68 8.06
N PRO A 85 4.95 6.38 9.31
CA PRO A 85 4.45 5.07 9.69
C PRO A 85 3.03 4.88 9.14
N PHE A 86 2.96 4.68 7.83
CA PHE A 86 1.75 4.59 7.04
C PHE A 86 1.81 3.38 6.13
N GLY A 87 0.75 2.57 6.18
CA GLY A 87 0.51 1.47 5.27
C GLY A 87 -0.84 1.67 4.59
N VAL A 88 -0.95 1.29 3.33
CA VAL A 88 -2.23 1.24 2.63
C VAL A 88 -2.19 0.14 1.59
N ASN A 89 -3.28 -0.63 1.54
CA ASN A 89 -3.55 -1.57 0.47
C ASN A 89 -4.99 -1.37 -0.02
N VAL A 90 -5.12 -1.18 -1.33
CA VAL A 90 -6.39 -1.17 -2.04
C VAL A 90 -6.39 -2.40 -2.94
N ARG A 91 -7.49 -3.15 -2.94
CA ARG A 91 -7.63 -4.33 -3.80
C ARG A 91 -9.05 -4.49 -4.32
N PRO A 92 -9.25 -5.03 -5.53
CA PRO A 92 -10.56 -5.43 -6.00
C PRO A 92 -11.21 -6.47 -5.06
N LEU A 93 -12.51 -6.35 -4.84
CA LEU A 93 -13.33 -7.26 -4.03
C LEU A 93 -14.75 -7.32 -4.60
N GLY A 94 -15.09 -8.42 -5.26
CA GLY A 94 -16.39 -8.55 -5.96
C GLY A 94 -16.53 -7.47 -7.04
N ASP A 95 -17.63 -6.72 -7.00
CA ASP A 95 -17.91 -5.60 -7.92
C ASP A 95 -17.35 -4.25 -7.43
N GLY A 96 -16.48 -4.26 -6.40
CA GLY A 96 -15.91 -3.06 -5.81
C GLY A 96 -14.47 -3.25 -5.34
N PHE A 97 -14.10 -2.49 -4.32
CA PHE A 97 -12.76 -2.45 -3.76
C PHE A 97 -12.82 -2.49 -2.24
N ARG A 98 -11.74 -3.00 -1.64
CA ARG A 98 -11.43 -2.89 -0.23
C ARG A 98 -10.17 -2.07 -0.05
N LEU A 99 -10.23 -1.06 0.80
CA LEU A 99 -9.09 -0.30 1.29
C LEU A 99 -8.81 -0.68 2.73
N SER A 100 -7.58 -1.10 3.01
CA SER A 100 -7.03 -1.29 4.36
C SER A 100 -5.92 -0.27 4.57
N ALA A 101 -5.96 0.50 5.64
CA ALA A 101 -4.95 1.50 5.95
C ALA A 101 -4.51 1.42 7.41
N PHE A 102 -3.22 1.65 7.62
CA PHE A 102 -2.60 1.86 8.91
C PHE A 102 -1.95 3.23 8.92
N TRP A 103 -2.11 3.98 9.99
CA TRP A 103 -1.42 5.25 10.19
C TRP A 103 -1.08 5.43 11.67
N SER A 104 0.06 6.03 11.97
CA SER A 104 0.45 6.42 13.32
C SER A 104 1.08 7.81 13.33
N PRO A 105 1.00 8.56 14.45
CA PRO A 105 1.80 9.76 14.64
C PRO A 105 3.31 9.47 14.54
N ARG A 106 4.09 10.41 14.00
CA ARG A 106 5.54 10.23 13.76
C ARG A 106 6.35 10.19 15.05
N ASP A 107 5.92 10.90 16.07
CA ASP A 107 6.55 10.94 17.39
C ASP A 107 6.19 9.72 18.25
N GLY A 108 5.30 8.85 17.75
CA GLY A 108 4.78 7.70 18.49
C GLY A 108 3.85 8.09 19.64
N VAL A 109 3.46 9.36 19.74
CA VAL A 109 2.59 9.87 20.80
C VAL A 109 1.18 9.99 20.22
N GLY A 110 0.33 9.01 20.58
CA GLY A 110 -1.05 8.92 20.14
C GLY A 110 -1.40 7.52 19.66
N ALA A 111 -2.69 7.19 19.66
CA ALA A 111 -3.14 5.87 19.24
C ALA A 111 -3.01 5.70 17.71
N PRO A 112 -2.45 4.57 17.23
CA PRO A 112 -2.49 4.27 15.81
C PRO A 112 -3.93 4.12 15.32
N LEU A 113 -4.12 4.38 14.03
CA LEU A 113 -5.39 4.23 13.33
C LEU A 113 -5.30 3.06 12.35
N HIS A 114 -6.20 2.09 12.51
CA HIS A 114 -6.47 1.05 11.52
C HIS A 114 -7.83 1.32 10.88
N LEU A 115 -7.88 1.31 9.54
CA LEU A 115 -9.09 1.51 8.76
C LEU A 115 -9.30 0.34 7.82
N ARG A 116 -10.57 -0.08 7.69
CA ARG A 116 -11.04 -0.96 6.61
C ARG A 116 -12.30 -0.34 6.02
N LEU A 117 -12.30 -0.12 4.71
CA LEU A 117 -13.40 0.47 3.97
C LEU A 117 -13.68 -0.36 2.73
N ASP A 118 -14.95 -0.64 2.47
CA ASP A 118 -15.42 -1.35 1.29
C ASP A 118 -16.36 -0.45 0.49
N GLY A 119 -16.24 -0.47 -0.83
CA GLY A 119 -17.06 0.38 -1.69
C GLY A 119 -16.79 0.16 -3.18
N PRO A 120 -17.68 0.63 -4.06
CA PRO A 120 -17.54 0.41 -5.51
C PRO A 120 -16.45 1.27 -6.15
N ASP A 121 -16.09 2.39 -5.50
CA ASP A 121 -15.18 3.39 -6.05
C ASP A 121 -13.94 3.57 -5.15
N PRO A 122 -12.75 3.13 -5.57
CA PRO A 122 -11.54 3.19 -4.78
C PRO A 122 -11.10 4.64 -4.52
N GLU A 123 -11.37 5.57 -5.43
CA GLU A 123 -11.10 7.00 -5.24
C GLU A 123 -11.90 7.56 -4.05
N ALA A 124 -13.21 7.30 -3.98
CA ALA A 124 -14.03 7.66 -2.83
C ALA A 124 -13.57 7.00 -1.52
N LEU A 125 -13.11 5.74 -1.56
CA LEU A 125 -12.50 5.08 -0.40
C LEU A 125 -11.24 5.80 0.06
N GLY A 126 -10.40 6.25 -0.87
CA GLY A 126 -9.20 7.03 -0.59
C GLY A 126 -9.51 8.36 0.09
N ASP A 127 -10.51 9.10 -0.41
CA ASP A 127 -10.93 10.36 0.20
C ASP A 127 -11.49 10.18 1.62
N GLU A 128 -12.26 9.12 1.85
CA GLU A 128 -12.74 8.74 3.18
C GLU A 128 -11.58 8.40 4.13
N ALA A 129 -10.62 7.60 3.66
CA ALA A 129 -9.44 7.23 4.44
C ALA A 129 -8.63 8.47 4.84
N LEU A 130 -8.36 9.37 3.91
CA LEU A 130 -7.62 10.60 4.19
C LEU A 130 -8.34 11.47 5.21
N ARG A 131 -9.66 11.65 5.06
CA ARG A 131 -10.44 12.46 6.00
C ARG A 131 -10.34 11.92 7.42
N ARG A 132 -10.44 10.59 7.58
CA ARG A 132 -10.33 9.94 8.90
C ARG A 132 -8.92 10.06 9.49
N ILE A 133 -7.88 9.94 8.67
CA ILE A 133 -6.48 10.11 9.10
C ILE A 133 -6.24 11.55 9.56
N ARG A 134 -6.61 12.55 8.75
CA ARG A 134 -6.45 13.98 9.11
C ARG A 134 -7.25 14.39 10.34
N ALA A 135 -8.44 13.81 10.52
CA ALA A 135 -9.23 14.02 11.72
C ALA A 135 -8.54 13.48 12.99
N ARG A 136 -7.63 12.51 12.87
CA ARG A 136 -6.77 12.02 13.97
C ARG A 136 -5.53 12.87 14.15
N GLU A 137 -4.88 13.33 13.08
CA GLU A 137 -3.74 14.26 13.16
C GLU A 137 -4.07 15.55 13.92
N GLY A 138 -5.32 16.02 13.82
CA GLY A 138 -5.79 17.24 14.51
C GLY A 138 -6.24 17.04 15.96
N GLN A 139 -6.20 15.84 16.54
CA GLN A 139 -6.60 15.59 17.93
C GLN A 139 -5.39 15.70 18.86
N PRO A 140 -5.46 16.43 19.98
CA PRO A 140 -4.43 16.36 21.02
C PRO A 140 -4.38 14.94 21.61
N ALA A 141 -3.17 14.51 21.98
CA ALA A 141 -2.90 13.22 22.61
C ALA A 141 -3.69 13.01 23.92
#